data_AF-A0A2P6VP05-F1
#
_entry.id   AF-A0A2P6VP05-F1
#
_cell.length_a   1.000
_cell.length_b   1.000
_cell.length_c   1.000
_cell.angle_alpha   90.00
_cell.angle_beta   90.00
_cell.angle_gamma   90.00
#
_symmetry.space_group_name_H-M   'P 1'
#
loop_
_entity.id
_entity.type
_entity.pdbx_description
1 polymer ?
#
loop_
_entity_poly.entity_id
_entity_poly.type
_entity_poly.pdbx_seq_one_letter_code
_entity_poly.pdbx_strand_id
1 'polypeptide(L)'
;MLIGWSGVQRLALHLVDVLSGCSTLVARSTGGPAAPASTAAAAVSSNPLRPQLAQLPCLEHLVFVRPTGPPWHAVPPEWLAPGAFPCLKRALPRLERLDLELTNQSVVLPPAWGADPLVLPALRHLLVAAKLESGLPPDWGRGFRRLQLLRLGNVLPAADGLAAALLAAAAQQRGAAGTASDSSSAGVVIGREVGGAGSTSGGAAPPSSSFSSAHLPSQWTRNGSFPRLQELLLYNLPLAPGPLPRPWVKGGFPSLTILCLLRCSLTGTLPADLFQRHPVLTKVW
;
A
#
# COMPACT_ATOMS: atom_id res chain seq x y z
N MET A 1 -4.61 45.79 -1.62
CA MET A 1 -4.05 45.97 -0.28
C MET A 1 -3.26 44.72 0.05
N LEU A 2 -1.95 44.74 -0.20
CA LEU A 2 -1.02 43.62 -0.04
C LEU A 2 -0.47 43.67 1.39
N ILE A 3 -0.83 42.69 2.21
CA ILE A 3 -0.25 42.51 3.54
C ILE A 3 0.94 41.56 3.38
N GLY A 4 2.13 42.02 3.75
CA GLY A 4 3.39 41.27 3.70
C GLY A 4 3.40 40.10 4.67
N TRP A 5 3.94 38.97 4.20
CA TRP A 5 4.14 37.75 4.98
C TRP A 5 5.64 37.46 5.09
N SER A 6 6.23 37.65 6.29
CA SER A 6 7.61 37.23 6.59
C SER A 6 7.60 36.05 7.56
N GLY A 7 8.03 34.88 7.08
CA GLY A 7 8.11 33.64 7.84
C GLY A 7 7.90 32.43 6.94
N VAL A 8 8.82 32.19 6.01
CA VAL A 8 8.60 31.29 4.87
C VAL A 8 9.32 29.95 5.06
N GLN A 9 8.62 28.95 5.60
CA GLN A 9 8.84 27.58 5.10
C GLN A 9 8.03 27.43 3.81
N ARG A 10 8.72 27.41 2.66
CA ARG A 10 8.09 27.21 1.35
C ARG A 10 7.78 25.73 1.18
N LEU A 11 6.53 25.35 1.42
CA LEU A 11 5.97 24.15 0.81
C LEU A 11 5.93 24.45 -0.70
N ALA A 12 6.97 24.03 -1.42
CA ALA A 12 7.02 24.19 -2.85
C ALA A 12 6.10 23.12 -3.46
N LEU A 13 4.82 23.46 -3.58
CA LEU A 13 3.92 22.79 -4.50
C LEU A 13 4.41 23.15 -5.90
N HIS A 14 5.32 22.32 -6.43
CA HIS A 14 5.65 22.39 -7.83
C HIS A 14 4.48 21.76 -8.58
N LEU A 15 3.54 22.61 -8.98
CA LEU A 15 2.74 22.33 -10.17
C LEU A 15 3.74 22.33 -11.32
N VAL A 16 4.31 21.15 -11.58
CA VAL A 16 5.13 20.97 -12.76
C VAL A 16 4.11 20.83 -13.88
N ASP A 17 3.88 21.93 -14.58
CA ASP A 17 3.25 21.90 -15.89
C ASP A 17 4.22 21.15 -16.80
N VAL A 18 4.16 19.82 -16.77
CA VAL A 18 4.83 19.01 -17.76
C VAL A 18 4.10 19.34 -19.06
N LEU A 19 4.85 19.82 -20.06
CA LEU A 19 4.42 20.34 -21.37
C LEU A 19 3.45 19.46 -22.21
N SER A 20 2.88 18.41 -21.60
CA SER A 20 1.99 17.40 -22.17
C SER A 20 0.50 17.59 -21.81
N GLY A 21 0.11 18.65 -21.10
CA GLY A 21 -1.29 18.88 -20.70
C GLY A 21 -1.79 18.01 -19.52
N CYS A 22 -0.90 17.27 -18.86
CA CYS A 22 -1.22 16.47 -17.67
C CYS A 22 -1.04 17.30 -16.40
N SER A 23 -2.08 17.39 -15.58
CA SER A 23 -2.01 18.04 -14.27
C SER A 23 -1.34 17.11 -13.26
N THR A 24 -0.01 17.22 -13.14
CA THR A 24 0.77 16.52 -12.12
C THR A 24 1.03 17.44 -10.94
N LEU A 25 0.55 17.05 -9.77
CA LEU A 25 0.86 17.75 -8.53
C LEU A 25 1.95 16.97 -7.77
N VAL A 26 3.15 17.55 -7.74
CA VAL A 26 4.26 17.02 -6.95
C VAL A 26 4.44 17.91 -5.72
N ALA A 27 4.04 17.39 -4.56
CA ALA A 27 4.33 18.05 -3.29
C ALA A 27 5.71 17.58 -2.81
N ARG A 28 6.72 18.47 -2.91
CA ARG A 28 8.05 18.21 -2.36
C ARG A 28 8.32 19.13 -1.18
N SER A 29 8.73 18.55 -0.06
CA SER A 29 9.30 19.30 1.04
C SER A 29 10.80 19.47 0.77
N THR A 30 11.22 20.66 0.38
CA THR A 30 12.64 21.00 0.26
C THR A 30 13.18 21.34 1.64
N GLY A 31 13.90 20.41 2.26
CA GLY A 31 14.70 20.71 3.45
C GLY A 31 15.81 21.68 3.04
N GLY A 32 15.65 22.98 3.34
CA GLY A 32 16.71 23.96 3.11
C GLY A 32 17.94 23.65 3.99
N PRO A 33 19.16 23.95 3.51
CA PRO A 33 20.36 23.79 4.32
C PRO A 33 20.26 24.67 5.59
N ALA A 34 20.56 24.06 6.74
CA ALA A 34 20.46 24.71 8.04
C ALA A 34 21.35 25.97 8.09
N ALA A 35 20.73 27.16 8.14
CA ALA A 35 21.44 28.39 8.45
C ALA A 35 21.88 28.39 9.93
N PRO A 36 23.05 28.95 10.26
CA PRO A 36 23.56 28.94 11.63
C PRO A 36 22.68 29.77 12.59
N ALA A 37 22.41 29.13 13.73
CA ALA A 37 21.67 29.56 14.93
C ALA A 37 21.38 31.06 15.09
N SER A 38 20.09 31.43 14.94
CA SER A 38 19.50 32.59 15.62
C SER A 38 18.39 32.07 16.54
N THR A 39 18.60 32.24 17.84
CA THR A 39 17.80 31.73 18.95
C THR A 39 16.49 32.51 19.09
N ALA A 40 15.52 32.21 18.23
CA ALA A 40 14.13 32.61 18.43
C ALA A 40 13.24 31.39 18.15
N ALA A 41 12.71 30.80 19.22
CA ALA A 41 11.76 29.70 19.19
C ALA A 41 10.41 30.17 18.62
N ALA A 42 10.36 30.46 17.33
CA ALA A 42 9.12 30.67 16.60
C ALA A 42 8.52 29.29 16.33
N ALA A 43 7.35 29.03 16.92
CA ALA A 43 6.56 27.84 16.65
C ALA A 43 6.32 27.72 15.13
N VAL A 44 6.90 26.68 14.52
CA VAL A 44 6.72 26.38 13.11
C VAL A 44 5.26 25.96 12.93
N SER A 45 4.43 26.87 12.45
CA SER A 45 3.03 26.62 12.13
C SER A 45 2.94 25.76 10.87
N SER A 46 2.96 24.46 11.10
CA SER A 46 2.76 23.39 10.13
C SER A 46 1.42 23.58 9.41
N ASN A 47 1.42 23.92 8.12
CA ASN A 47 0.19 23.91 7.32
C ASN A 47 -0.04 22.47 6.83
N PRO A 48 -1.02 21.73 7.37
CA PRO A 48 -1.38 20.41 6.83
C PRO A 48 -1.80 20.54 5.37
N LEU A 49 -1.66 19.45 4.60
CA LEU A 49 -2.19 19.41 3.24
C LEU A 49 -3.67 19.79 3.27
N ARG A 50 -3.99 20.82 2.51
CA ARG A 50 -5.32 21.38 2.48
C ARG A 50 -6.30 20.35 1.88
N PRO A 51 -7.41 20.02 2.57
CA PRO A 51 -8.43 19.11 2.02
C PRO A 51 -8.98 19.58 0.67
N GLN A 52 -8.83 20.87 0.35
CA GLN A 52 -9.16 21.47 -0.96
C GLN A 52 -8.37 20.87 -2.13
N LEU A 53 -7.20 20.24 -1.91
CA LEU A 53 -6.48 19.53 -2.97
C LEU A 53 -7.31 18.38 -3.57
N ALA A 54 -8.20 17.78 -2.77
CA ALA A 54 -9.10 16.75 -3.25
C ALA A 54 -10.18 17.28 -4.19
N GLN A 55 -10.37 18.61 -4.30
CA GLN A 55 -11.38 19.25 -5.15
C GLN A 55 -10.85 19.61 -6.54
N LEU A 56 -9.58 19.32 -6.85
CA LEU A 56 -8.98 19.63 -8.15
C LEU A 56 -9.56 18.69 -9.23
N PRO A 57 -10.44 19.17 -10.13
CA PRO A 57 -11.22 18.31 -11.01
C PRO A 57 -10.38 17.59 -12.08
N CYS A 58 -9.16 18.08 -12.32
CA CYS A 58 -8.25 17.58 -13.34
C CYS A 58 -7.03 16.86 -12.77
N LEU A 59 -6.99 16.57 -11.47
CA LEU A 59 -5.82 15.94 -10.87
C LEU A 59 -5.71 14.47 -11.33
N GLU A 60 -4.72 14.20 -12.19
CA GLU A 60 -4.47 12.86 -12.75
C GLU A 60 -3.38 12.13 -11.97
N HIS A 61 -2.33 12.86 -11.58
CA HIS A 61 -1.19 12.31 -10.87
C HIS A 61 -0.96 13.07 -9.56
N LEU A 62 -0.94 12.31 -8.48
CA LEU A 62 -0.68 12.83 -7.14
C LEU A 62 0.53 12.09 -6.56
N VAL A 63 1.64 12.82 -6.43
CA VAL A 63 2.91 12.26 -5.97
C VAL A 63 3.38 13.01 -4.73
N PHE A 64 3.48 12.27 -3.63
CA PHE A 64 4.07 12.73 -2.37
C PHE A 64 5.41 12.03 -2.18
N VAL A 65 6.50 12.73 -2.49
CA VAL A 65 7.87 12.25 -2.27
C VAL A 65 8.49 13.02 -1.12
N ARG A 66 9.00 12.28 -0.13
CA ARG A 66 9.87 12.86 0.86
C ARG A 66 11.16 12.06 1.04
N PRO A 67 12.31 12.61 0.60
CA PRO A 67 13.57 11.89 0.72
C PRO A 67 14.14 11.94 2.15
N THR A 68 14.12 13.11 2.81
CA THR A 68 14.75 13.31 4.13
C THR A 68 14.15 14.51 4.85
N GLY A 69 13.66 14.35 6.09
CA GLY A 69 13.19 15.48 6.92
C GLY A 69 12.39 15.07 8.17
N PRO A 70 12.20 15.97 9.15
CA PRO A 70 11.47 15.71 10.40
C PRO A 70 10.04 15.28 10.10
N PRO A 71 9.51 14.17 10.66
CA PRO A 71 8.27 13.51 10.21
C PRO A 71 7.18 14.53 9.84
N TRP A 72 6.52 14.36 8.69
CA TRP A 72 5.28 15.10 8.50
C TRP A 72 4.41 14.72 9.69
N HIS A 73 3.77 15.69 10.35
CA HIS A 73 2.51 15.34 10.99
C HIS A 73 1.68 14.78 9.83
N ALA A 74 1.35 13.49 9.93
CA ALA A 74 0.98 12.52 8.90
C ALA A 74 0.29 13.10 7.64
N VAL A 75 0.26 12.34 6.54
CA VAL A 75 -0.85 12.48 5.57
C VAL A 75 -2.11 12.69 6.42
N PRO A 76 -2.83 13.81 6.26
CA PRO A 76 -3.80 14.22 7.25
C PRO A 76 -4.64 13.00 7.61
N PRO A 77 -4.84 12.65 8.89
CA PRO A 77 -5.61 11.46 9.23
C PRO A 77 -6.99 11.50 8.55
N GLU A 78 -7.49 12.69 8.24
CA GLU A 78 -8.67 12.95 7.42
C GLU A 78 -8.51 12.63 5.94
N TRP A 79 -7.34 12.30 5.41
CA TRP A 79 -7.12 11.69 4.07
C TRP A 79 -7.10 10.15 4.17
N LEU A 80 -6.87 9.63 5.38
CA LEU A 80 -6.81 8.20 5.68
C LEU A 80 -8.09 7.65 6.35
N ALA A 81 -8.94 8.52 6.89
CA ALA A 81 -10.21 8.16 7.50
C ALA A 81 -11.17 7.49 6.49
N PRO A 82 -12.07 6.60 6.92
CA PRO A 82 -13.19 6.15 6.09
C PRO A 82 -14.04 7.36 5.68
N GLY A 83 -14.12 7.64 4.38
CA GLY A 83 -14.77 8.88 3.92
C GLY A 83 -13.97 10.15 4.25
N ALA A 84 -12.67 10.03 4.52
CA ALA A 84 -11.64 11.07 4.52
C ALA A 84 -11.80 12.12 3.43
N PHE A 85 -12.24 11.59 2.30
CA PHE A 85 -12.63 12.37 1.18
C PHE A 85 -14.14 12.18 0.98
N PRO A 86 -15.00 12.77 1.83
CA PRO A 86 -16.44 12.63 1.64
C PRO A 86 -16.85 13.39 0.36
N CYS A 87 -16.04 14.38 -0.04
CA CYS A 87 -16.09 15.03 -1.33
C CYS A 87 -15.62 14.12 -2.50
N LEU A 88 -14.77 13.10 -2.28
CA LEU A 88 -14.27 12.21 -3.35
C LEU A 88 -15.33 11.32 -3.97
N LYS A 89 -16.51 11.14 -3.37
CA LYS A 89 -17.65 10.55 -4.11
C LYS A 89 -17.85 11.23 -5.48
N ARG A 90 -17.32 12.44 -5.68
CA ARG A 90 -17.25 13.15 -6.96
C ARG A 90 -15.87 13.66 -7.39
N ALA A 91 -14.83 13.64 -6.54
CA ALA A 91 -13.78 14.66 -6.65
C ALA A 91 -12.44 14.24 -7.28
N LEU A 92 -12.16 12.96 -7.54
CA LEU A 92 -10.98 12.55 -8.35
C LEU A 92 -11.33 11.46 -9.38
N PRO A 93 -12.33 11.70 -10.25
CA PRO A 93 -12.71 10.74 -11.28
C PRO A 93 -11.58 10.48 -12.30
N ARG A 94 -10.51 11.30 -12.29
CA ARG A 94 -9.39 11.23 -13.22
C ARG A 94 -8.07 10.82 -12.60
N LEU A 95 -7.99 10.60 -11.28
CA LEU A 95 -6.72 10.22 -10.67
C LEU A 95 -6.30 8.83 -11.15
N GLU A 96 -5.27 8.78 -11.99
CA GLU A 96 -4.72 7.56 -12.57
C GLU A 96 -3.54 7.03 -11.74
N ARG A 97 -2.79 7.92 -11.07
CA ARG A 97 -1.59 7.57 -10.32
C ARG A 97 -1.55 8.23 -8.95
N LEU A 98 -1.37 7.40 -7.91
CA LEU A 98 -1.20 7.82 -6.53
C LEU A 98 0.09 7.23 -5.97
N ASP A 99 1.07 8.10 -5.70
CA ASP A 99 2.37 7.71 -5.17
C ASP A 99 2.56 8.37 -3.80
N LEU A 100 2.69 7.56 -2.76
CA LEU A 100 2.84 7.98 -1.36
C LEU A 100 4.14 7.44 -0.80
N GLU A 101 5.16 8.29 -0.69
CA GLU A 101 6.44 7.95 -0.05
C GLU A 101 6.55 8.60 1.32
N LEU A 102 6.18 7.82 2.34
CA LEU A 102 6.06 8.22 3.74
C LEU A 102 7.08 7.43 4.58
N THR A 103 8.36 7.60 4.24
CA THR A 103 9.48 6.95 4.94
C THR A 103 9.40 7.23 6.44
N ASN A 104 9.55 6.19 7.26
CA ASN A 104 9.52 6.23 8.73
C ASN A 104 8.17 6.59 9.35
N GLN A 105 7.10 6.73 8.56
CA GLN A 105 5.76 6.93 9.09
C GLN A 105 4.99 5.63 9.12
N SER A 106 4.44 5.37 10.29
CA SER A 106 3.39 4.39 10.51
C SER A 106 2.10 4.84 9.80
N VAL A 107 1.55 4.01 8.92
CA VAL A 107 0.34 4.32 8.16
C VAL A 107 -0.64 3.15 8.22
N VAL A 108 -1.91 3.46 8.44
CA VAL A 108 -3.03 2.53 8.26
C VAL A 108 -3.61 2.76 6.87
N LEU A 109 -3.67 1.70 6.06
CA LEU A 109 -4.24 1.78 4.72
C LEU A 109 -5.76 1.91 4.79
N PRO A 110 -6.37 2.93 4.17
CA PRO A 110 -7.82 3.14 4.28
C PRO A 110 -8.59 2.06 3.51
N PRO A 111 -9.48 1.29 4.16
CA PRO A 111 -10.30 0.31 3.45
C PRO A 111 -11.18 0.96 2.37
N ALA A 112 -11.62 2.20 2.62
CA ALA A 112 -12.48 2.97 1.73
C ALA A 112 -11.89 3.21 0.33
N TRP A 113 -10.55 3.22 0.17
CA TRP A 113 -9.92 3.46 -1.13
C TRP A 113 -10.29 2.42 -2.19
N GLY A 114 -10.49 1.17 -1.76
CA GLY A 114 -10.87 0.09 -2.66
C GLY A 114 -12.14 -0.64 -2.25
N ALA A 115 -12.88 -0.18 -1.25
CA ALA A 115 -14.17 -0.77 -0.89
C ALA A 115 -15.28 -0.44 -1.91
N ASP A 116 -15.22 0.74 -2.54
CA ASP A 116 -16.20 1.23 -3.50
C ASP A 116 -15.51 1.65 -4.82
N PRO A 117 -15.94 1.11 -5.99
CA PRO A 117 -15.34 1.45 -7.28
C PRO A 117 -15.50 2.91 -7.69
N LEU A 118 -16.37 3.68 -7.04
CA LEU A 118 -16.58 5.09 -7.34
C LEU A 118 -15.56 6.02 -6.65
N VAL A 119 -14.79 5.53 -5.68
CA VAL A 119 -13.86 6.37 -4.89
C VAL A 119 -12.61 6.71 -5.70
N LEU A 120 -12.04 5.75 -6.41
CA LEU A 120 -10.84 5.92 -7.25
C LEU A 120 -11.03 5.19 -8.60
N PRO A 121 -12.04 5.60 -9.41
CA PRO A 121 -12.50 4.83 -10.57
C PRO A 121 -11.49 4.78 -11.71
N ALA A 122 -10.60 5.78 -11.81
CA ALA A 122 -9.57 5.87 -12.84
C ALA A 122 -8.20 5.34 -12.40
N LEU A 123 -8.03 4.94 -11.14
CA LEU A 123 -6.71 4.61 -10.60
C LEU A 123 -6.12 3.37 -11.27
N ARG A 124 -4.92 3.54 -11.82
CA ARG A 124 -4.12 2.50 -12.50
C ARG A 124 -2.90 2.14 -11.68
N HIS A 125 -2.26 3.11 -11.04
CA HIS A 125 -1.03 2.92 -10.28
C HIS A 125 -1.22 3.39 -8.85
N LEU A 126 -1.03 2.47 -7.91
CA LEU A 126 -1.02 2.77 -6.48
C LEU A 126 0.33 2.33 -5.90
N LEU A 127 1.12 3.31 -5.48
CA LEU A 127 2.38 3.10 -4.79
C LEU A 127 2.29 3.67 -3.38
N VAL A 128 2.46 2.82 -2.37
CA VAL A 128 2.54 3.23 -0.97
C VAL A 128 3.82 2.68 -0.35
N ALA A 129 4.71 3.59 0.00
CA ALA A 129 5.98 3.35 0.63
C ALA A 129 5.97 3.90 2.05
N ALA A 130 5.51 3.09 3.01
CA ALA A 130 5.31 3.47 4.39
C ALA A 130 5.39 2.25 5.31
N LYS A 131 5.67 2.47 6.59
CA LYS A 131 5.57 1.41 7.60
C LYS A 131 4.10 1.13 7.87
N LEU A 132 3.56 0.03 7.36
CA LEU A 132 2.15 -0.29 7.60
C LEU A 132 1.95 -0.77 9.04
N GLU A 133 1.00 -0.20 9.77
CA GLU A 133 0.66 -0.67 11.13
C GLU A 133 -0.37 -1.79 11.11
N SER A 134 -1.25 -1.76 10.11
CA SER A 134 -2.31 -2.75 9.92
C SER A 134 -1.98 -3.71 8.79
N GLY A 135 -2.74 -4.81 8.74
CA GLY A 135 -2.80 -5.66 7.56
C GLY A 135 -3.32 -4.94 6.32
N LEU A 136 -3.29 -5.65 5.19
CA LEU A 136 -3.81 -5.17 3.92
C LEU A 136 -5.36 -5.15 3.94
N PRO A 137 -6.02 -4.08 3.48
CA PRO A 137 -7.48 -4.04 3.55
C PRO A 137 -8.12 -5.10 2.64
N PRO A 138 -8.98 -5.99 3.19
CA PRO A 138 -9.56 -7.08 2.40
C PRO A 138 -10.53 -6.59 1.33
N ASP A 139 -11.19 -5.46 1.56
CA ASP A 139 -12.19 -4.92 0.64
C ASP A 139 -11.60 -4.28 -0.60
N TRP A 140 -10.29 -4.03 -0.66
CA TRP A 140 -9.64 -3.36 -1.80
C TRP A 140 -9.87 -4.03 -3.15
N GLY A 141 -10.12 -5.34 -3.14
CA GLY A 141 -10.50 -6.05 -4.35
C GLY A 141 -11.82 -5.60 -4.97
N ARG A 142 -12.68 -4.82 -4.30
CA ARG A 142 -13.99 -4.46 -4.87
C ARG A 142 -13.95 -3.21 -5.74
N GLY A 143 -13.09 -2.26 -5.41
CA GLY A 143 -13.11 -0.91 -5.97
C GLY A 143 -12.10 -0.68 -7.08
N PHE A 144 -10.95 -1.36 -7.05
CA PHE A 144 -9.84 -1.10 -7.97
C PHE A 144 -9.97 -1.81 -9.32
N ARG A 145 -10.99 -1.46 -10.11
CA ARG A 145 -11.30 -2.14 -11.39
C ARG A 145 -10.31 -1.84 -12.52
N ARG A 146 -9.57 -0.74 -12.42
CA ARG A 146 -8.58 -0.31 -13.42
C ARG A 146 -7.13 -0.42 -12.94
N LEU A 147 -6.90 -0.88 -11.72
CA LEU A 147 -5.57 -0.95 -11.14
C LEU A 147 -4.72 -1.97 -11.89
N GLN A 148 -3.58 -1.49 -12.40
CA GLN A 148 -2.58 -2.23 -13.16
C GLN A 148 -1.35 -2.53 -12.32
N LEU A 149 -0.95 -1.58 -11.46
CA LEU A 149 0.19 -1.72 -10.56
C LEU A 149 -0.24 -1.42 -9.12
N LEU A 150 0.02 -2.37 -8.23
CA LEU A 150 -0.09 -2.21 -6.79
C LEU A 150 1.26 -2.47 -6.13
N ARG A 151 1.84 -1.44 -5.52
CA ARG A 151 3.11 -1.54 -4.78
C ARG A 151 2.92 -1.07 -3.35
N LEU A 152 3.22 -1.94 -2.40
CA LEU A 152 3.13 -1.66 -0.97
C LEU A 152 4.42 -2.11 -0.26
N GLY A 153 5.04 -1.25 0.53
CA GLY A 153 6.18 -1.65 1.34
C GLY A 153 6.77 -0.56 2.24
N ASN A 154 7.61 -0.94 3.20
CA ASN A 154 8.16 0.01 4.19
C ASN A 154 9.25 0.94 3.62
N VAL A 155 10.09 0.42 2.73
CA VAL A 155 11.18 1.17 2.12
C VAL A 155 11.18 0.83 0.65
N LEU A 156 11.00 1.83 -0.20
CA LEU A 156 11.36 1.67 -1.61
C LEU A 156 12.88 1.60 -1.62
N PRO A 157 13.50 0.46 -1.98
CA PRO A 157 14.81 0.61 -2.57
C PRO A 157 14.61 1.57 -3.77
N ALA A 158 15.53 2.51 -3.98
CA ALA A 158 15.53 3.36 -5.17
C ALA A 158 15.20 2.51 -6.41
N ALA A 159 14.61 3.05 -7.48
CA ALA A 159 14.21 2.23 -8.63
C ALA A 159 15.32 1.27 -9.11
N ASP A 160 16.57 1.75 -9.11
CA ASP A 160 17.79 0.96 -9.38
C ASP A 160 18.07 -0.10 -8.31
N GLY A 161 17.80 0.26 -7.05
CA GLY A 161 17.85 -0.61 -5.90
C GLY A 161 16.81 -1.74 -5.91
N LEU A 162 15.67 -1.64 -6.61
CA LEU A 162 14.73 -2.76 -6.68
C LEU A 162 15.33 -3.91 -7.49
N ALA A 163 15.93 -3.61 -8.65
CA ALA A 163 16.68 -4.60 -9.42
C ALA A 163 17.83 -5.18 -8.58
N ALA A 164 18.60 -4.34 -7.89
CA ALA A 164 19.68 -4.80 -7.01
C ALA A 164 19.17 -5.62 -5.81
N ALA A 165 18.05 -5.24 -5.20
CA ALA A 165 17.44 -5.94 -4.08
C ALA A 165 16.84 -7.28 -4.51
N LEU A 166 16.25 -7.35 -5.71
CA LEU A 166 15.80 -8.61 -6.31
C LEU A 166 17.00 -9.52 -6.60
N LEU A 167 18.09 -8.97 -7.14
CA LEU A 167 19.32 -9.72 -7.41
C LEU A 167 19.94 -10.26 -6.11
N ALA A 168 20.01 -9.42 -5.08
CA ALA A 168 20.53 -9.78 -3.76
C ALA A 168 19.64 -10.83 -3.07
N ALA A 169 18.32 -10.67 -3.13
CA ALA A 169 17.38 -11.65 -2.59
C ALA A 169 17.48 -13.00 -3.30
N ALA A 170 17.60 -13.00 -4.64
CA ALA A 170 17.81 -14.21 -5.43
C ALA A 170 19.14 -14.91 -5.09
N ALA A 171 20.20 -14.13 -4.86
CA ALA A 171 21.49 -14.68 -4.39
C ALA A 171 21.36 -15.33 -3.01
N GLN A 172 20.57 -14.74 -2.10
CA GLN A 172 20.38 -15.25 -0.74
C GLN A 172 19.56 -16.54 -0.69
N GLN A 173 18.61 -16.73 -1.61
CA GLN A 173 17.88 -18.01 -1.75
C GLN A 173 18.78 -19.16 -2.23
N ARG A 174 19.82 -18.89 -3.03
CA ARG A 174 20.76 -19.93 -3.48
C ARG A 174 21.70 -20.43 -2.37
N GLY A 175 22.00 -19.60 -1.37
CA GLY A 175 22.87 -19.99 -0.25
C GLY A 175 22.23 -20.94 0.75
N ALA A 176 20.89 -20.97 0.86
CA ALA A 176 20.18 -21.75 1.87
C ALA A 176 19.92 -23.23 1.49
N ALA A 177 20.11 -23.62 0.23
CA ALA A 177 19.83 -24.97 -0.25
C ALA A 177 20.97 -26.00 0.01
N GLY A 178 22.07 -25.59 0.66
CA GLY A 178 23.29 -26.41 0.78
C GLY A 178 23.43 -27.27 2.03
N THR A 179 22.52 -27.23 3.01
CA THR A 179 22.72 -27.91 4.31
C THR A 179 21.45 -28.54 4.89
N ALA A 180 20.71 -29.32 4.09
CA ALA A 180 19.61 -30.14 4.62
C ALA A 180 20.11 -31.58 4.80
N SER A 181 20.76 -31.85 5.94
CA SER A 181 20.92 -33.20 6.48
C SER A 181 19.68 -33.58 7.30
N ASP A 182 19.31 -34.85 7.16
CA ASP A 182 18.16 -35.54 7.72
C ASP A 182 17.77 -35.17 9.14
N SER A 183 16.47 -34.92 9.35
CA SER A 183 15.85 -35.01 10.67
C SER A 183 14.39 -35.46 10.51
N SER A 184 14.23 -36.77 10.60
CA SER A 184 12.98 -37.49 10.72
C SER A 184 12.58 -37.56 12.19
N SER A 185 11.38 -37.13 12.55
CA SER A 185 10.65 -37.68 13.70
C SER A 185 9.19 -37.25 13.70
N ALA A 186 8.35 -38.29 13.68
CA ALA A 186 6.91 -38.27 13.73
C ALA A 186 6.36 -37.91 15.13
N GLY A 187 5.13 -37.37 15.14
CA GLY A 187 4.34 -37.16 16.35
C GLY A 187 2.89 -36.83 16.00
N VAL A 188 2.08 -37.87 15.82
CA VAL A 188 0.62 -37.79 15.63
C VAL A 188 -0.03 -37.55 16.99
N VAL A 189 -0.77 -36.45 17.14
CA VAL A 189 -1.65 -36.21 18.29
C VAL A 189 -3.08 -36.05 17.77
N ILE A 190 -3.93 -37.03 18.11
CA ILE A 190 -5.37 -37.01 17.86
C ILE A 190 -6.04 -36.31 19.05
N GLY A 191 -6.59 -35.12 18.81
CA GLY A 191 -7.29 -34.30 19.80
C GLY A 191 -8.78 -34.19 19.48
N ARG A 192 -9.58 -34.78 20.36
CA ARG A 192 -11.03 -35.03 20.38
C ARG A 192 -11.90 -33.76 20.44
N GLU A 193 -12.91 -33.67 19.57
CA GLU A 193 -14.00 -32.67 19.62
C GLU A 193 -14.96 -32.93 20.79
N VAL A 194 -15.36 -31.86 21.50
CA VAL A 194 -16.49 -31.84 22.45
C VAL A 194 -17.42 -30.71 22.02
N GLY A 195 -18.68 -31.06 21.79
CA GLY A 195 -19.73 -30.17 21.36
C GLY A 195 -20.18 -29.17 22.43
N GLY A 196 -20.70 -28.04 21.97
CA GLY A 196 -21.36 -27.03 22.78
C GLY A 196 -22.37 -26.27 21.95
N ALA A 197 -23.62 -26.69 22.01
CA ALA A 197 -24.77 -25.97 21.49
C ALA A 197 -25.11 -24.81 22.45
N GLY A 198 -25.36 -23.61 21.90
CA GLY A 198 -25.75 -22.45 22.70
C GLY A 198 -26.09 -21.25 21.83
N SER A 199 -27.37 -21.12 21.50
CA SER A 199 -28.00 -19.90 20.97
C SER A 199 -27.79 -18.70 21.90
N THR A 200 -27.72 -17.48 21.35
CA THR A 200 -28.56 -16.36 21.81
C THR A 200 -28.50 -15.18 20.82
N SER A 201 -29.70 -14.73 20.50
CA SER A 201 -30.08 -13.59 19.67
C SER A 201 -30.08 -12.28 20.47
N GLY A 202 -29.76 -11.17 19.80
CA GLY A 202 -30.31 -9.85 20.15
C GLY A 202 -29.30 -8.78 20.54
N GLY A 203 -28.91 -7.95 19.57
CA GLY A 203 -28.15 -6.72 19.82
C GLY A 203 -27.39 -6.28 18.58
N ALA A 204 -28.03 -5.49 17.72
CA ALA A 204 -27.41 -4.90 16.53
C ALA A 204 -26.42 -3.79 16.92
N ALA A 205 -25.26 -4.18 17.44
CA ALA A 205 -24.10 -3.33 17.51
C ALA A 205 -23.61 -3.05 16.06
N PRO A 206 -23.17 -1.82 15.74
CA PRO A 206 -22.55 -1.55 14.44
C PRO A 206 -21.39 -2.52 14.23
N PRO A 207 -21.18 -3.05 13.01
CA PRO A 207 -20.15 -4.04 12.74
C PRO A 207 -18.78 -3.43 13.01
N SER A 208 -18.26 -3.64 14.21
CA SER A 208 -16.87 -3.35 14.58
C SER A 208 -16.00 -4.07 13.56
N SER A 209 -15.47 -3.31 12.62
CA SER A 209 -14.61 -3.79 11.54
C SER A 209 -13.33 -4.28 12.20
N SER A 210 -13.35 -5.53 12.63
CA SER A 210 -12.21 -6.23 13.18
C SER A 210 -11.24 -6.36 12.02
N PHE A 211 -10.23 -5.49 12.00
CA PHE A 211 -9.16 -5.51 11.01
C PHE A 211 -8.53 -6.91 11.06
N SER A 212 -8.91 -7.70 10.07
CA SER A 212 -8.91 -9.15 10.16
C SER A 212 -7.51 -9.63 9.78
N SER A 213 -6.64 -9.74 10.78
CA SER A 213 -5.30 -10.36 10.68
C SER A 213 -4.33 -9.71 9.69
N ALA A 214 -3.06 -9.71 10.04
CA ALA A 214 -1.99 -9.27 9.14
C ALA A 214 -1.70 -10.29 8.02
N HIS A 215 -2.67 -11.07 7.52
CA HIS A 215 -2.45 -12.01 6.42
C HIS A 215 -2.69 -11.38 5.05
N LEU A 216 -2.23 -12.05 3.99
CA LEU A 216 -2.60 -11.70 2.62
C LEU A 216 -4.11 -11.89 2.40
N PRO A 217 -4.86 -10.89 1.91
CA PRO A 217 -6.31 -11.01 1.80
C PRO A 217 -6.73 -12.01 0.71
N SER A 218 -7.41 -13.07 1.12
CA SER A 218 -8.04 -14.02 0.18
C SER A 218 -9.18 -13.40 -0.64
N GLN A 219 -9.71 -12.26 -0.20
CA GLN A 219 -10.79 -11.52 -0.83
C GLN A 219 -10.32 -10.82 -2.12
N TRP A 220 -9.03 -10.50 -2.25
CA TRP A 220 -8.47 -9.84 -3.43
C TRP A 220 -8.62 -10.64 -4.72
N THR A 221 -8.96 -11.93 -4.63
CA THR A 221 -9.14 -12.81 -5.77
C THR A 221 -10.59 -13.21 -6.00
N ARG A 222 -11.52 -12.79 -5.14
CA ARG A 222 -12.93 -13.13 -5.30
C ARG A 222 -13.53 -12.27 -6.41
N ASN A 223 -14.41 -12.86 -7.24
CA ASN A 223 -15.25 -12.14 -8.19
C ASN A 223 -14.51 -11.15 -9.12
N GLY A 224 -13.33 -11.54 -9.61
CA GLY A 224 -12.55 -10.70 -10.53
C GLY A 224 -12.19 -9.35 -9.90
N SER A 225 -11.78 -9.37 -8.64
CA SER A 225 -11.50 -8.18 -7.83
C SER A 225 -10.48 -7.24 -8.47
N PHE A 226 -9.42 -7.81 -9.04
CA PHE A 226 -8.37 -7.07 -9.75
C PHE A 226 -8.24 -7.58 -11.18
N PRO A 227 -9.19 -7.25 -12.08
CA PRO A 227 -9.23 -7.87 -13.41
C PRO A 227 -8.07 -7.41 -14.30
N ARG A 228 -7.49 -6.24 -14.01
CA ARG A 228 -6.42 -5.60 -14.80
C ARG A 228 -5.07 -5.52 -14.10
N LEU A 229 -4.93 -6.10 -12.92
CA LEU A 229 -3.69 -6.02 -12.15
C LEU A 229 -2.61 -6.86 -12.85
N GLN A 230 -1.54 -6.19 -13.24
CA GLN A 230 -0.38 -6.75 -13.94
C GLN A 230 0.78 -6.94 -12.98
N GLU A 231 1.00 -5.95 -12.09
CA GLU A 231 2.11 -5.96 -11.16
C GLU A 231 1.62 -5.88 -9.72
N LEU A 232 1.97 -6.90 -8.93
CA LEU A 232 1.72 -6.93 -7.50
C LEU A 232 3.04 -7.03 -6.74
N LEU A 233 3.43 -5.92 -6.11
CA LEU A 233 4.72 -5.76 -5.46
C LEU A 233 4.52 -5.50 -3.97
N LEU A 234 4.66 -6.53 -3.15
CA LEU A 234 4.56 -6.46 -1.70
C LEU A 234 5.95 -6.68 -1.10
N TYR A 235 6.47 -5.68 -0.39
CA TYR A 235 7.84 -5.71 0.14
C TYR A 235 7.90 -5.34 1.61
N ASN A 236 8.52 -6.18 2.43
CA ASN A 236 8.79 -5.90 3.84
C ASN A 236 7.53 -5.45 4.60
N LEU A 237 6.44 -6.16 4.37
CA LEU A 237 5.17 -5.94 5.06
C LEU A 237 5.14 -6.76 6.35
N PRO A 238 4.60 -6.22 7.45
CA PRO A 238 4.51 -6.93 8.72
C PRO A 238 3.37 -7.95 8.70
N LEU A 239 3.40 -8.87 7.73
CA LEU A 239 2.38 -9.89 7.59
C LEU A 239 2.58 -11.00 8.63
N ALA A 240 1.48 -11.52 9.14
CA ALA A 240 1.49 -12.69 9.99
C ALA A 240 1.96 -13.92 9.19
N PRO A 241 2.79 -14.80 9.77
CA PRO A 241 3.30 -15.97 9.07
C PRO A 241 2.19 -16.86 8.52
N GLY A 242 2.31 -17.27 7.26
CA GLY A 242 1.31 -18.12 6.63
C GLY A 242 1.61 -18.39 5.16
N PRO A 243 0.97 -19.43 4.58
CA PRO A 243 1.14 -19.75 3.17
C PRO A 243 0.45 -18.72 2.26
N LEU A 244 0.84 -18.73 0.99
CA LEU A 244 0.12 -17.98 -0.05
C LEU A 244 -1.37 -18.41 -0.07
N PRO A 245 -2.34 -17.48 -0.05
CA PRO A 245 -3.75 -17.85 -0.02
C PRO A 245 -4.12 -18.74 -1.21
N ARG A 246 -4.79 -19.87 -0.96
CA ARG A 246 -5.24 -20.79 -2.03
C ARG A 246 -5.98 -20.09 -3.19
N PRO A 247 -6.84 -19.08 -2.94
CA PRO A 247 -7.49 -18.34 -4.02
C PRO A 247 -6.54 -17.56 -4.94
N TRP A 248 -5.38 -17.14 -4.46
CA TRP A 248 -4.34 -16.52 -5.29
C TRP A 248 -3.74 -17.53 -6.26
N VAL A 249 -3.56 -18.77 -5.84
CA VAL A 249 -3.05 -19.86 -6.69
C VAL A 249 -4.07 -20.26 -7.77
N LYS A 250 -5.37 -20.12 -7.50
CA LYS A 250 -6.46 -20.59 -8.38
C LYS A 250 -6.77 -19.65 -9.56
N GLY A 251 -5.89 -18.72 -9.94
CA GLY A 251 -6.14 -17.82 -11.07
C GLY A 251 -6.90 -16.54 -10.69
N GLY A 252 -6.77 -16.08 -9.45
CA GLY A 252 -7.49 -14.90 -8.95
C GLY A 252 -7.12 -13.57 -9.61
N PHE A 253 -5.99 -13.54 -10.32
CA PHE A 253 -5.45 -12.37 -11.00
C PHE A 253 -5.17 -12.72 -12.47
N PRO A 254 -6.15 -12.57 -13.36
CA PRO A 254 -6.05 -13.07 -14.73
C PRO A 254 -5.00 -12.34 -15.57
N SER A 255 -4.66 -11.10 -15.20
CA SER A 255 -3.70 -10.26 -15.94
C SER A 255 -2.31 -10.18 -15.29
N LEU A 256 -2.05 -10.92 -14.21
CA LEU A 256 -0.85 -10.74 -13.39
C LEU A 256 0.41 -11.28 -14.06
N THR A 257 1.35 -10.40 -14.39
CA THR A 257 2.61 -10.71 -15.05
C THR A 257 3.80 -10.76 -14.09
N ILE A 258 3.72 -10.00 -12.99
CA ILE A 258 4.80 -9.79 -12.02
C ILE A 258 4.23 -9.93 -10.61
N LEU A 259 4.74 -10.89 -9.85
CA LEU A 259 4.41 -11.09 -8.44
C LEU A 259 5.69 -11.01 -7.59
N CYS A 260 5.76 -10.06 -6.66
CA CYS A 260 6.89 -9.92 -5.74
C CYS A 260 6.35 -9.91 -4.31
N LEU A 261 6.83 -10.86 -3.49
CA LEU A 261 6.42 -11.10 -2.11
C LEU A 261 7.63 -11.12 -1.17
N LEU A 262 8.61 -10.25 -1.46
CA LEU A 262 9.87 -10.20 -0.75
C LEU A 262 9.67 -9.75 0.71
N ARG A 263 10.23 -10.54 1.64
CA ARG A 263 10.22 -10.24 3.09
C ARG A 263 8.80 -10.07 3.66
N CYS A 264 7.85 -10.88 3.19
CA CYS A 264 6.45 -10.89 3.64
C CYS A 264 6.13 -11.98 4.68
N SER A 265 7.13 -12.53 5.38
CA SER A 265 6.99 -13.62 6.38
C SER A 265 6.17 -14.84 5.90
N LEU A 266 6.06 -15.05 4.59
CA LEU A 266 5.29 -16.16 4.04
C LEU A 266 5.97 -17.49 4.37
N THR A 267 5.16 -18.49 4.68
CA THR A 267 5.62 -19.84 5.01
C THR A 267 5.21 -20.85 3.95
N GLY A 268 5.80 -22.04 3.99
CA GLY A 268 5.52 -23.11 3.01
C GLY A 268 6.26 -22.90 1.68
N THR A 269 5.90 -23.73 0.70
CA THR A 269 6.50 -23.73 -0.64
C THR A 269 5.62 -23.02 -1.64
N LEU A 270 6.23 -22.39 -2.66
CA LEU A 270 5.49 -21.82 -3.78
C LEU A 270 4.75 -22.94 -4.54
N PRO A 271 3.41 -22.93 -4.62
CA PRO A 271 2.67 -24.00 -5.29
C PRO A 271 2.97 -24.04 -6.79
N ALA A 272 3.31 -25.21 -7.33
CA ALA A 272 3.60 -25.39 -8.76
C ALA A 272 2.40 -24.99 -9.66
N ASP A 273 1.18 -25.20 -9.17
CA ASP A 273 -0.06 -24.83 -9.85
C ASP A 273 -0.19 -23.33 -10.13
N LEU A 274 0.56 -22.48 -9.41
CA LEU A 274 0.53 -21.04 -9.61
C LEU A 274 0.87 -20.67 -11.06
N PHE A 275 1.90 -21.29 -11.64
CA PHE A 275 2.31 -21.03 -13.03
C PHE A 275 1.33 -21.62 -14.05
N GLN A 276 0.67 -22.73 -13.72
CA GLN A 276 -0.35 -23.32 -14.60
C GLN A 276 -1.61 -22.45 -14.67
N ARG A 277 -1.98 -21.82 -13.55
CA ARG A 277 -3.19 -20.99 -13.44
C ARG A 277 -2.97 -19.53 -13.84
N HIS A 278 -1.73 -19.08 -13.89
CA HIS A 278 -1.35 -17.74 -14.34
C HIS A 278 -0.39 -17.84 -15.53
N PRO A 279 -0.90 -18.15 -16.74
CA PRO A 279 -0.06 -18.37 -17.92
C PRO A 279 0.73 -17.12 -18.36
N VAL A 280 0.30 -15.92 -17.92
CA VAL A 280 0.97 -14.65 -18.21
C VAL A 280 1.99 -14.24 -17.13
N LEU A 281 2.12 -15.02 -16.05
CA LEU A 281 3.05 -14.74 -14.95
C LEU A 281 4.48 -15.05 -15.40
N THR A 282 5.27 -14.00 -15.62
CA THR A 282 6.63 -14.11 -16.14
C THR A 282 7.69 -14.08 -15.04
N LYS A 283 7.39 -13.43 -13.92
CA LYS A 283 8.38 -13.21 -12.85
C LYS A 283 7.74 -13.35 -11.46
N VAL A 284 8.44 -14.10 -10.59
CA VAL A 284 8.06 -14.33 -9.19
C VAL A 284 9.31 -14.16 -8.31
N TRP A 285 9.20 -13.37 -7.24
CA TRP A 285 10.26 -13.16 -6.25
C TRP A 285 9.74 -13.19 -4.81
#